data_AF-A0A0S7EUF8-F1
#
_entry.id   AF-A0A0S7EUF8-F1
#
_cell.length_a   1.000
_cell.length_b   1.000
_cell.length_c   1.000
_cell.angle_alpha   90.00
_cell.angle_beta   90.00
_cell.angle_gamma   90.00
#
_symmetry.space_group_name_H-M   'P 1'
#
loop_
_entity.id
_entity.type
_entity.pdbx_description
1 polymer ?
#
loop_
_entity_poly.entity_id
_entity_poly.type
_entity_poly.pdbx_seq_one_letter_code
_entity_poly.pdbx_strand_id
1 'polypeptide(L)'
;MGFPEIILPGNVRNDIYVTLLQGEFDRGKKKTPKNVEVILSVHDDEGNPMQKAIFPGAGYDGITEYKSVIYYQVKQPCWNETVKVTIPIEDVCRCHLRVMFRHRSSQDSRDKSEKPFGMAYVKLMRGDGTTLKDGRHELFVYKVDVKKADDAKVYLSLPATLAEVEQIQRQTMKPFHHSGVIPVTKDSFQIATLTCSTKLTQNVDLLGLLNWRSNSQDLDQILQRLMEVEGGEIVKVISCMCLNKNSLLLCWMAFVLTFSCFVTSFSRTLSMLCSTS
;
A
#
# COMPACT_ATOMS: atom_id res chain seq x y z
N MET A 1 10.63 -5.41 17.14
CA MET A 1 10.31 -6.03 15.84
C MET A 1 11.46 -6.96 15.49
N GLY A 2 11.16 -8.26 15.34
CA GLY A 2 12.17 -9.31 15.13
C GLY A 2 12.92 -9.17 13.80
N PHE A 3 14.11 -9.78 13.73
CA PHE A 3 14.98 -9.76 12.57
C PHE A 3 14.20 -10.06 11.27
N PRO A 4 14.47 -9.33 10.16
CA PRO A 4 13.89 -9.66 8.88
C PRO A 4 14.30 -11.08 8.49
N GLU A 5 13.31 -11.92 8.20
CA GLU A 5 13.51 -13.30 7.77
C GLU A 5 14.49 -13.34 6.59
N ILE A 6 15.58 -14.10 6.74
CA ILE A 6 16.66 -14.19 5.74
C ILE A 6 16.07 -14.74 4.45
N ILE A 7 16.09 -13.93 3.39
CA ILE A 7 15.62 -14.35 2.07
C ILE A 7 16.75 -15.14 1.42
N LEU A 8 16.55 -16.45 1.26
CA LEU A 8 17.47 -17.29 0.49
C LEU A 8 17.47 -16.86 -0.98
N PRO A 9 18.64 -16.83 -1.65
CA PRO A 9 18.72 -16.54 -3.07
C PRO A 9 17.87 -17.53 -3.88
N GLY A 10 16.93 -17.01 -4.67
CA GLY A 10 15.95 -17.81 -5.44
C GLY A 10 14.54 -17.84 -4.86
N ASN A 11 14.35 -17.49 -3.58
CA ASN A 11 13.01 -17.38 -3.00
C ASN A 11 12.32 -16.08 -3.40
N VAL A 12 11.10 -16.22 -3.92
CA VAL A 12 10.23 -15.12 -4.27
C VAL A 12 9.45 -14.71 -3.02
N ARG A 13 9.62 -13.46 -2.59
CA ARG A 13 8.91 -12.89 -1.44
C ARG A 13 8.02 -11.75 -1.90
N ASN A 14 6.80 -11.73 -1.41
CA ASN A 14 5.84 -10.66 -1.64
C ASN A 14 4.94 -10.50 -0.42
N ASP A 15 5.53 -9.95 0.64
CA ASP A 15 4.80 -9.65 1.87
C ASP A 15 4.47 -8.16 1.92
N ILE A 16 3.22 -7.83 2.20
CA ILE A 16 2.76 -6.47 2.42
C ILE A 16 2.29 -6.37 3.86
N TYR A 17 2.99 -5.61 4.69
CA TYR A 17 2.54 -5.36 6.06
C TYR A 17 1.58 -4.18 6.07
N VAL A 18 0.44 -4.36 6.72
CA VAL A 18 -0.60 -3.34 6.87
C VAL A 18 -0.79 -3.10 8.35
N THR A 19 -0.63 -1.85 8.77
CA THR A 19 -0.86 -1.42 10.15
C THR A 19 -2.08 -0.53 10.22
N LEU A 20 -3.08 -0.94 11.01
CA LEU A 20 -4.21 -0.10 11.38
C LEU A 20 -3.71 0.88 12.44
N LEU A 21 -3.58 2.17 12.11
CA LEU A 21 -2.99 3.16 13.03
C LEU A 21 -4.06 3.74 13.94
N GLN A 22 -4.86 4.66 13.41
CA GLN A 22 -5.85 5.40 14.18
C GLN A 22 -6.99 5.84 13.27
N GLY A 23 -8.10 6.25 13.87
CA GLY A 23 -9.19 6.92 13.16
C GLY A 23 -9.92 7.89 14.06
N GLU A 24 -10.73 8.75 13.47
CA GLU A 24 -11.64 9.65 14.19
C GLU A 24 -13.04 9.50 13.62
N PHE A 25 -14.00 9.09 14.47
CA PHE A 25 -15.37 8.80 14.04
C PHE A 25 -16.37 9.67 14.78
N ASP A 26 -17.24 10.34 14.03
CA ASP A 26 -18.29 11.15 14.60
C ASP A 26 -19.39 10.27 15.25
N ARG A 27 -19.92 10.75 16.37
CA ARG A 27 -21.04 10.08 17.08
C ARG A 27 -22.36 10.13 16.30
N GLY A 28 -22.44 10.96 15.26
CA GLY A 28 -23.63 11.27 14.51
C GLY A 28 -24.73 11.80 15.43
N LYS A 29 -25.89 11.15 15.40
CA LYS A 29 -27.04 11.49 16.25
C LYS A 29 -27.02 10.83 17.64
N LYS A 30 -26.03 9.98 17.95
CA LYS A 30 -25.96 9.26 19.23
C LYS A 30 -25.36 10.15 20.34
N LYS A 31 -25.74 9.88 21.59
CA LYS A 31 -25.21 10.61 22.76
C LYS A 31 -23.74 10.29 23.05
N THR A 32 -23.36 9.02 22.86
CA THR A 32 -22.01 8.51 23.12
C THR A 32 -21.26 8.23 21.82
N PRO A 33 -19.91 8.21 21.84
CA PRO A 33 -19.10 7.75 20.72
C PRO A 33 -19.43 6.31 20.32
N LYS A 34 -19.11 5.95 19.07
CA LYS A 34 -19.26 4.58 18.57
C LYS A 34 -18.11 3.73 19.10
N ASN A 35 -18.40 2.52 19.57
CA ASN A 35 -17.40 1.47 19.72
C ASN A 35 -17.11 0.92 18.31
N VAL A 36 -15.96 1.25 17.73
CA VAL A 36 -15.64 0.94 16.33
C VAL A 36 -14.84 -0.34 16.22
N GLU A 37 -15.32 -1.29 15.42
CA GLU A 37 -14.59 -2.45 14.93
C GLU A 37 -14.17 -2.19 13.49
N VAL A 38 -12.88 -2.35 13.20
CA VAL A 38 -12.32 -2.27 11.85
C VAL A 38 -12.22 -3.68 11.30
N ILE A 39 -12.78 -3.87 10.12
CA ILE A 39 -12.79 -5.14 9.41
C ILE A 39 -11.95 -4.99 8.15
N LEU A 40 -10.75 -5.57 8.15
CA LEU A 40 -9.80 -5.53 7.04
C LEU A 40 -9.90 -6.81 6.21
N SER A 41 -9.92 -6.66 4.89
CA SER A 41 -10.04 -7.77 3.94
C SER A 41 -9.36 -7.42 2.62
N VAL A 42 -8.84 -8.41 1.90
CA VAL A 42 -8.24 -8.22 0.57
C VAL A 42 -9.26 -8.64 -0.48
N HIS A 43 -9.43 -7.84 -1.52
CA HIS A 43 -10.39 -8.07 -2.59
C HIS A 43 -9.74 -7.95 -3.95
N ASP A 44 -10.28 -8.65 -4.94
CA ASP A 44 -9.98 -8.46 -6.36
C ASP A 44 -10.82 -7.31 -6.97
N ASP A 45 -10.57 -7.00 -8.24
CA ASP A 45 -11.26 -5.97 -9.02
C ASP A 45 -12.75 -6.24 -9.25
N GLU A 46 -13.18 -7.50 -9.10
CA GLU A 46 -14.57 -7.95 -9.17
C GLU A 46 -15.29 -7.80 -7.82
N GLY A 47 -14.54 -7.58 -6.73
CA GLY A 47 -15.07 -7.45 -5.37
C GLY A 47 -15.20 -8.78 -4.63
N ASN A 48 -14.54 -9.84 -5.09
CA ASN A 48 -14.46 -11.11 -4.38
C ASN A 48 -13.33 -11.07 -3.34
N PRO A 49 -13.56 -11.62 -2.12
CA PRO A 49 -12.54 -11.65 -1.10
C PRO A 49 -11.47 -12.72 -1.37
N MET A 50 -10.20 -12.33 -1.29
CA MET A 50 -9.06 -13.23 -1.38
C MET A 50 -8.99 -14.12 -0.14
N GLN A 51 -9.09 -15.43 -0.35
CA GLN A 51 -9.12 -16.39 0.75
C GLN A 51 -7.75 -16.54 1.40
N LYS A 52 -7.73 -16.53 2.74
CA LYS A 52 -6.51 -16.77 3.54
C LYS A 52 -5.33 -15.83 3.22
N ALA A 53 -5.62 -14.62 2.76
CA ALA A 53 -4.60 -13.66 2.36
C ALA A 53 -3.96 -12.90 3.53
N ILE A 54 -4.59 -12.88 4.71
CA ILE A 54 -4.16 -12.09 5.87
C ILE A 54 -3.60 -13.01 6.96
N PHE A 55 -2.45 -12.64 7.50
CA PHE A 55 -1.72 -13.36 8.55
C PHE A 55 -1.51 -12.41 9.74
N PRO A 56 -2.32 -12.51 10.80
CA PRO A 56 -2.25 -11.59 11.95
C PRO A 56 -0.98 -11.74 12.78
N GLY A 57 -0.30 -12.87 12.69
CA GLY A 57 0.91 -13.16 13.46
C GLY A 57 1.67 -14.35 12.89
N ALA A 58 2.88 -14.58 13.40
CA ALA A 58 3.69 -15.73 13.01
C ALA A 58 3.04 -17.04 13.48
N GLY A 59 3.00 -18.05 12.61
CA GLY A 59 2.46 -19.39 12.92
C GLY A 59 0.93 -19.51 12.88
N TYR A 60 0.21 -18.44 12.53
CA TYR A 60 -1.22 -18.53 12.27
C TYR A 60 -1.49 -18.88 10.81
N ASP A 61 -2.55 -19.67 10.58
CA ASP A 61 -3.08 -19.86 9.24
C ASP A 61 -3.61 -18.54 8.68
N GLY A 62 -3.53 -18.41 7.36
CA GLY A 62 -4.10 -17.27 6.67
C GLY A 62 -5.62 -17.20 6.89
N ILE A 63 -6.12 -16.00 7.16
CA ILE A 63 -7.53 -15.66 7.29
C ILE A 63 -7.97 -14.74 6.15
N THR A 64 -9.26 -14.77 5.84
CA THR A 64 -9.86 -13.95 4.77
C THR A 64 -10.21 -12.54 5.25
N GLU A 65 -10.54 -12.42 6.53
CA GLU A 65 -11.00 -11.17 7.14
C GLU A 65 -10.37 -11.02 8.54
N TYR A 66 -9.72 -9.89 8.78
CA TYR A 66 -9.18 -9.50 10.08
C TYR A 66 -10.10 -8.49 10.76
N LYS A 67 -10.29 -8.64 12.07
CA LYS A 67 -11.11 -7.76 12.90
C LYS A 67 -10.26 -7.17 14.01
N SER A 68 -10.33 -5.85 14.15
CA SER A 68 -9.53 -5.13 15.13
C SER A 68 -10.08 -5.27 16.55
N VAL A 69 -9.28 -4.86 17.53
CA VAL A 69 -9.78 -4.59 18.88
C VAL A 69 -10.77 -3.43 18.85
N ILE A 70 -11.72 -3.45 19.79
CA ILE A 70 -12.76 -2.44 19.94
C ILE A 70 -12.47 -1.64 21.21
N TYR A 71 -12.26 -0.34 21.07
CA TYR A 71 -12.13 0.58 22.20
C TYR A 71 -13.50 1.14 22.59
N TYR A 72 -13.89 0.94 23.85
CA TYR A 72 -15.21 1.35 24.34
C TYR A 72 -15.33 2.87 24.44
N GLN A 73 -16.29 3.43 23.72
CA GLN A 73 -16.64 4.86 23.70
C GLN A 73 -15.46 5.81 23.42
N VAL A 74 -14.46 5.35 22.67
CA VAL A 74 -13.31 6.17 22.27
C VAL A 74 -13.59 6.80 20.91
N LYS A 75 -13.56 8.14 20.84
CA LYS A 75 -13.77 8.90 19.60
C LYS A 75 -12.61 8.72 18.61
N GLN A 76 -11.39 8.68 19.14
CA GLN A 76 -10.14 8.56 18.39
C GLN A 76 -9.40 7.27 18.78
N PRO A 77 -9.87 6.08 18.34
CA PRO A 77 -9.19 4.83 18.63
C PRO A 77 -7.81 4.78 17.95
N CYS A 78 -6.80 4.33 18.69
CA CYS A 78 -5.46 4.04 18.20
C CYS A 78 -5.20 2.53 18.31
N TRP A 79 -5.27 1.81 17.21
CA TRP A 79 -5.12 0.35 17.18
C TRP A 79 -3.66 -0.06 17.23
N ASN A 80 -2.82 0.52 16.36
CA ASN A 80 -1.43 0.09 16.14
C ASN A 80 -1.31 -1.43 15.94
N GLU A 81 -2.27 -2.01 15.22
CA GLU A 81 -2.35 -3.44 14.93
C GLU A 81 -1.75 -3.69 13.55
N THR A 82 -0.70 -4.51 13.47
CA THR A 82 -0.04 -4.87 12.21
C THR A 82 -0.39 -6.30 11.81
N VAL A 83 -0.83 -6.47 10.57
CA VAL A 83 -1.04 -7.78 9.94
C VAL A 83 -0.18 -7.90 8.69
N LYS A 84 0.24 -9.13 8.36
CA LYS A 84 0.91 -9.43 7.10
C LYS A 84 -0.12 -9.84 6.05
N VAL A 85 -0.02 -9.30 4.86
CA VAL A 85 -0.83 -9.65 3.71
C VAL A 85 0.06 -10.35 2.69
N THR A 86 -0.36 -11.53 2.25
CA THR A 86 0.39 -12.35 1.29
C THR A 86 -0.53 -12.69 0.13
N ILE A 87 -0.17 -12.21 -1.05
CA ILE A 87 -0.94 -12.35 -2.30
C ILE A 87 0.02 -12.83 -3.39
N PRO A 88 -0.39 -13.78 -4.26
CA PRO A 88 0.36 -14.14 -5.46
C PRO A 88 0.73 -12.90 -6.28
N ILE A 89 1.98 -12.81 -6.73
CA ILE A 89 2.50 -11.59 -7.39
C ILE A 89 1.69 -11.22 -8.63
N GLU A 90 1.21 -12.21 -9.37
CA GLU A 90 0.34 -12.04 -10.54
C GLU A 90 -0.99 -11.36 -10.22
N ASP A 91 -1.51 -11.52 -9.00
CA ASP A 91 -2.82 -10.98 -8.60
C ASP A 91 -2.72 -9.61 -7.92
N VAL A 92 -1.53 -9.19 -7.46
CA VAL A 92 -1.35 -7.93 -6.72
C VAL A 92 -1.86 -6.72 -7.50
N CYS A 93 -1.70 -6.72 -8.83
CA CYS A 93 -2.14 -5.62 -9.69
C CYS A 93 -3.67 -5.46 -9.74
N ARG A 94 -4.42 -6.54 -9.47
CA ARG A 94 -5.88 -6.56 -9.44
C ARG A 94 -6.45 -6.48 -8.03
N CYS A 95 -5.60 -6.51 -7.01
CA CYS A 95 -6.02 -6.55 -5.62
C CYS A 95 -6.01 -5.16 -4.93
N HIS A 96 -6.92 -5.01 -3.98
CA HIS A 96 -6.98 -3.86 -3.08
C HIS A 96 -7.33 -4.28 -1.65
N LEU A 97 -6.96 -3.42 -0.70
CA LEU A 97 -7.40 -3.54 0.68
C LEU A 97 -8.78 -2.88 0.80
N ARG A 98 -9.73 -3.59 1.40
CA ARG A 98 -11.04 -3.06 1.79
C ARG A 98 -11.16 -3.06 3.30
N VAL A 99 -11.59 -1.93 3.83
CA VAL A 99 -11.76 -1.68 5.26
C VAL A 99 -13.21 -1.30 5.52
N MET A 100 -13.90 -2.06 6.35
CA MET A 100 -15.27 -1.77 6.76
C MET A 100 -15.30 -1.34 8.22
N PHE A 101 -16.11 -0.33 8.55
CA PHE A 101 -16.28 0.15 9.91
C PHE A 101 -17.65 -0.26 10.43
N ARG A 102 -17.67 -1.01 11.53
CA ARG A 102 -18.90 -1.46 12.21
C ARG A 102 -18.93 -0.90 13.62
N HIS A 103 -20.12 -0.52 14.08
CA HIS A 103 -20.30 -0.23 15.49
C HIS A 103 -20.66 -1.53 16.23
N ARG A 104 -20.03 -1.72 17.39
CA ARG A 104 -20.26 -2.89 18.24
C ARG A 104 -21.03 -2.49 19.48
N SER A 105 -22.22 -3.06 19.63
CA SER A 105 -23.08 -2.78 20.78
C SER A 105 -22.66 -3.64 21.97
N SER A 106 -22.79 -3.12 23.19
CA SER A 106 -22.63 -3.93 24.41
C SER A 106 -23.78 -4.92 24.62
N GLN A 107 -24.83 -4.88 23.78
CA GLN A 107 -25.96 -5.80 23.81
C GLN A 107 -25.96 -6.68 22.56
N ASP A 108 -25.72 -7.98 22.71
CA ASP A 108 -25.56 -8.95 21.61
C ASP A 108 -26.73 -8.99 20.63
N SER A 109 -27.97 -8.85 21.12
CA SER A 109 -29.17 -8.89 20.28
C SER A 109 -29.24 -7.71 19.31
N ARG A 110 -28.74 -6.54 19.71
CA ARG A 110 -28.64 -5.34 18.86
C ARG A 110 -27.44 -5.42 17.94
N ASP A 111 -26.33 -5.96 18.43
CA ASP A 111 -25.07 -6.09 17.70
C ASP A 111 -25.22 -6.90 16.40
N LYS A 112 -25.95 -8.02 16.43
CA LYS A 112 -26.20 -8.85 15.23
C LYS A 112 -26.91 -8.11 14.09
N SER A 113 -27.63 -7.03 14.39
CA SER A 113 -28.34 -6.20 13.41
C SER A 113 -27.52 -5.01 12.92
N GLU A 114 -26.36 -4.73 13.53
CA GLU A 114 -25.54 -3.58 13.21
C GLU A 114 -24.80 -3.79 11.88
N LYS A 115 -25.21 -2.99 10.90
CA LYS A 115 -24.58 -2.93 9.58
C LYS A 115 -23.34 -2.03 9.63
N PRO A 116 -22.34 -2.28 8.75
CA PRO A 116 -21.25 -1.34 8.56
C PRO A 116 -21.78 0.07 8.24
N PHE A 117 -21.20 1.09 8.87
CA PHE A 117 -21.60 2.48 8.67
C PHE A 117 -20.67 3.23 7.72
N GLY A 118 -19.45 2.74 7.54
CA GLY A 118 -18.44 3.33 6.68
C GLY A 118 -17.56 2.28 6.01
N MET A 119 -16.89 2.70 4.93
CA MET A 119 -15.99 1.88 4.14
C MET A 119 -14.82 2.74 3.62
N ALA A 120 -13.62 2.21 3.69
CA ALA A 120 -12.41 2.79 3.12
C ALA A 120 -11.68 1.73 2.30
N TYR A 121 -10.88 2.14 1.31
CA TYR A 121 -10.10 1.20 0.52
C TYR A 121 -8.79 1.82 0.07
N VAL A 122 -7.85 0.99 -0.38
CA VAL A 122 -6.64 1.42 -1.07
C VAL A 122 -6.16 0.33 -2.04
N LYS A 123 -5.77 0.72 -3.25
CA LYS A 123 -5.20 -0.22 -4.25
C LYS A 123 -3.78 -0.59 -3.86
N LEU A 124 -3.40 -1.85 -4.02
CA LEU A 124 -2.05 -2.32 -3.72
C LEU A 124 -1.05 -1.93 -4.83
N MET A 125 -1.55 -1.66 -6.03
CA MET A 125 -0.78 -1.18 -7.16
C MET A 125 -1.37 0.13 -7.69
N ARG A 126 -0.49 1.08 -8.01
CA ARG A 126 -0.83 2.38 -8.58
C ARG A 126 -1.02 2.24 -10.09
N GLY A 127 -1.65 3.24 -10.71
CA GLY A 127 -1.92 3.24 -12.16
C GLY A 127 -0.65 3.25 -13.04
N ASP A 128 0.51 3.58 -12.47
CA ASP A 128 1.82 3.52 -13.13
C ASP A 128 2.48 2.13 -13.05
N GLY A 129 1.81 1.14 -12.46
CA GLY A 129 2.31 -0.22 -12.27
C GLY A 129 3.25 -0.39 -11.07
N THR A 130 3.55 0.68 -10.33
CA THR A 130 4.31 0.59 -9.08
C THR A 130 3.41 0.17 -7.93
N THR A 131 3.99 -0.45 -6.91
CA THR A 131 3.26 -0.79 -5.68
C THR A 131 2.89 0.46 -4.89
N LEU A 132 1.86 0.34 -4.03
CA LEU A 132 1.51 1.36 -3.04
C LEU A 132 2.77 1.75 -2.24
N LYS A 133 3.03 3.06 -2.12
CA LYS A 133 4.21 3.56 -1.41
C LYS A 133 4.18 3.18 0.06
N ASP A 134 5.35 2.90 0.61
CA ASP A 134 5.49 2.67 2.04
C ASP A 134 5.25 3.95 2.84
N GLY A 135 4.73 3.78 4.06
CA GLY A 135 4.42 4.88 4.97
C GLY A 135 2.94 5.00 5.26
N ARG A 136 2.53 6.19 5.69
CA ARG A 136 1.18 6.48 6.20
C ARG A 136 0.25 6.90 5.07
N HIS A 137 -0.96 6.35 5.09
CA HIS A 137 -2.03 6.68 4.15
C HIS A 137 -3.26 7.14 4.92
N GLU A 138 -3.72 8.36 4.64
CA GLU A 138 -4.98 8.89 5.15
C GLU A 138 -6.08 8.58 4.14
N LEU A 139 -6.97 7.65 4.52
CA LEU A 139 -8.01 7.13 3.65
C LEU A 139 -9.32 7.87 3.88
N PHE A 140 -10.04 8.13 2.79
CA PHE A 140 -11.42 8.61 2.90
C PHE A 140 -12.33 7.51 3.45
N VAL A 141 -13.20 7.90 4.38
CA VAL A 141 -14.27 7.04 4.88
C VAL A 141 -15.54 7.36 4.11
N TYR A 142 -15.94 6.46 3.23
CA TYR A 142 -17.17 6.52 2.47
C TYR A 142 -18.35 6.02 3.29
N LYS A 143 -19.48 6.71 3.21
CA LYS A 143 -20.71 6.29 3.89
C LYS A 143 -21.29 5.06 3.20
N VAL A 144 -21.50 3.99 3.95
CA VAL A 144 -22.09 2.77 3.41
C VAL A 144 -23.61 2.85 3.45
N ASP A 145 -24.24 2.75 2.28
CA ASP A 145 -25.60 2.23 2.15
C ASP A 145 -25.48 0.85 1.48
N VAL A 146 -26.00 -0.19 2.13
CA VAL A 146 -25.56 -1.60 1.99
C VAL A 146 -25.60 -2.14 0.56
N LYS A 147 -26.35 -1.53 -0.36
CA LYS A 147 -26.46 -2.01 -1.75
C LYS A 147 -25.39 -1.49 -2.71
N LYS A 148 -24.75 -0.33 -2.43
CA LYS A 148 -23.82 0.32 -3.38
C LYS A 148 -22.37 0.25 -2.96
N ALA A 149 -22.10 0.12 -1.66
CA ALA A 149 -20.73 0.06 -1.15
C ALA A 149 -20.06 -1.31 -1.32
N ASP A 150 -20.83 -2.36 -1.59
CA ASP A 150 -20.28 -3.69 -1.88
C ASP A 150 -19.82 -3.82 -3.35
N ASP A 151 -20.25 -2.92 -4.24
CA ASP A 151 -19.88 -2.97 -5.66
C ASP A 151 -18.49 -2.35 -5.88
N ALA A 152 -17.49 -3.24 -6.11
CA ALA A 152 -16.11 -2.86 -6.39
C ALA A 152 -15.98 -1.86 -7.53
N LYS A 153 -16.77 -2.01 -8.60
CA LYS A 153 -16.67 -1.12 -9.76
C LYS A 153 -17.07 0.31 -9.40
N VAL A 154 -17.99 0.47 -8.44
CA VAL A 154 -18.44 1.79 -7.99
C VAL A 154 -17.39 2.43 -7.10
N TYR A 155 -16.95 1.79 -6.01
CA TYR A 155 -16.03 2.47 -5.07
C TYR A 155 -14.60 2.58 -5.60
N LEU A 156 -14.12 1.65 -6.45
CA LEU A 156 -12.79 1.73 -7.07
C LEU A 156 -12.65 2.89 -8.07
N SER A 157 -13.77 3.49 -8.49
CA SER A 157 -13.80 4.69 -9.32
C SER A 157 -13.66 5.99 -8.52
N LEU A 158 -13.80 5.91 -7.19
CA LEU A 158 -13.70 7.04 -6.28
C LEU A 158 -12.27 7.10 -5.71
N PRO A 159 -11.68 8.26 -5.44
CA PRO A 159 -10.29 8.34 -4.96
C PRO A 159 -10.13 7.80 -3.54
N ALA A 160 -9.10 7.00 -3.27
CA ALA A 160 -8.85 6.44 -1.93
C ALA A 160 -8.33 7.48 -0.92
N THR A 161 -7.53 8.44 -1.40
CA THR A 161 -6.79 9.40 -0.55
C THR A 161 -6.86 10.83 -1.09
N LEU A 162 -6.54 11.81 -0.24
CA LEU A 162 -6.42 13.21 -0.66
C LEU A 162 -5.32 13.40 -1.72
N ALA A 163 -4.19 12.69 -1.60
CA ALA A 163 -3.10 12.76 -2.56
C ALA A 163 -3.53 12.35 -3.97
N GLU A 164 -4.42 11.35 -4.07
CA GLU A 164 -5.00 10.91 -5.34
C GLU A 164 -5.95 11.97 -5.92
N VAL A 165 -6.76 12.62 -5.09
CA VAL A 165 -7.62 13.74 -5.52
C VAL A 165 -6.79 14.86 -6.14
N GLU A 166 -5.74 15.30 -5.45
CA GLU A 166 -4.87 16.36 -5.96
C GLU A 166 -4.20 15.98 -7.29
N GLN A 167 -3.80 14.71 -7.43
CA GLN A 167 -3.23 14.20 -8.68
C GLN A 167 -4.25 14.24 -9.83
N ILE A 168 -5.48 13.78 -9.58
CA ILE A 168 -6.57 13.81 -10.57
C ILE A 168 -6.91 15.25 -10.95
N GLN A 169 -6.94 16.18 -9.99
CA GLN A 169 -7.20 17.60 -10.23
C GLN A 169 -6.11 18.24 -11.10
N ARG A 170 -4.84 17.93 -10.83
CA ARG A 170 -3.71 18.38 -11.66
C ARG A 170 -3.82 17.88 -13.11
N GLN A 171 -4.31 16.66 -13.31
CA GLN A 171 -4.43 16.06 -14.64
C GLN A 171 -5.68 16.49 -15.40
N THR A 172 -6.82 16.69 -14.72
CA THR A 172 -8.12 16.89 -15.36
C THR A 172 -8.67 18.30 -15.23
N MET A 173 -8.06 19.15 -14.40
CA MET A 173 -8.54 20.49 -14.01
C MET A 173 -9.99 20.55 -13.50
N LYS A 174 -10.58 19.39 -13.14
CA LYS A 174 -11.96 19.31 -12.63
C LYS A 174 -11.96 19.27 -11.10
N PRO A 175 -12.82 20.07 -10.43
CA PRO A 175 -12.94 20.03 -8.98
C PRO A 175 -13.52 18.68 -8.53
N PHE A 176 -12.98 18.14 -7.44
CA PHE A 176 -13.50 16.92 -6.82
C PHE A 176 -14.72 17.26 -5.97
N HIS A 177 -15.87 16.65 -6.29
CA HIS A 177 -17.10 16.84 -5.53
C HIS A 177 -17.24 15.71 -4.49
N HIS A 178 -17.23 16.06 -3.21
CA HIS A 178 -17.43 15.13 -2.07
C HIS A 178 -18.83 14.47 -2.04
N SER A 179 -19.74 14.86 -2.92
CA SER A 179 -21.13 14.42 -3.05
C SER A 179 -21.35 13.46 -4.24
N GLY A 180 -20.38 12.59 -4.53
CA GLY A 180 -20.48 11.59 -5.59
C GLY A 180 -21.49 10.47 -5.30
N VAL A 181 -21.45 9.40 -6.11
CA VAL A 181 -22.36 8.23 -6.01
C VAL A 181 -22.38 7.61 -4.60
N ILE A 182 -21.25 7.69 -3.89
CA ILE A 182 -21.12 7.35 -2.47
C ILE A 182 -20.53 8.57 -1.75
N PRO A 183 -21.24 9.16 -0.77
CA PRO A 183 -20.76 10.38 -0.11
C PRO A 183 -19.62 10.09 0.86
N VAL A 184 -18.62 10.98 0.87
CA VAL A 184 -17.50 10.95 1.83
C VAL A 184 -17.99 11.49 3.18
N THR A 185 -17.63 10.84 4.27
CA THR A 185 -17.95 11.27 5.63
C THR A 185 -16.92 12.29 6.15
N LYS A 186 -17.16 12.87 7.32
CA LYS A 186 -16.16 13.69 8.02
C LYS A 186 -15.20 12.84 8.87
N ASP A 187 -15.39 11.53 8.88
CA ASP A 187 -14.56 10.60 9.64
C ASP A 187 -13.20 10.45 8.93
N SER A 188 -12.15 10.23 9.72
CA SER A 188 -10.81 9.98 9.21
C SER A 188 -10.31 8.60 9.62
N PHE A 189 -9.52 7.97 8.77
CA PHE A 189 -8.90 6.69 9.05
C PHE A 189 -7.51 6.62 8.44
N GLN A 190 -6.54 6.16 9.22
CA GLN A 190 -5.15 6.09 8.82
C GLN A 190 -4.62 4.66 8.93
N ILE A 191 -3.93 4.25 7.88
CA ILE A 191 -3.13 3.02 7.86
C ILE A 191 -1.66 3.35 7.61
N ALA A 192 -0.77 2.42 7.90
CA ALA A 192 0.57 2.41 7.33
C ALA A 192 0.83 1.11 6.59
N THR A 193 1.57 1.20 5.49
CA THR A 193 1.99 0.04 4.70
C THR A 193 3.50 -0.07 4.61
N LEU A 194 4.00 -1.30 4.57
CA LEU A 194 5.40 -1.63 4.32
C LEU A 194 5.47 -2.83 3.37
N THR A 195 6.11 -2.65 2.21
CA THR A 195 6.15 -3.64 1.14
C THR A 195 7.52 -4.32 1.10
N CYS A 196 7.53 -5.63 1.36
CA CYS A 196 8.71 -6.49 1.30
C CYS A 196 8.58 -7.41 0.08
N SER A 197 8.88 -6.87 -1.12
CA SER A 197 8.82 -7.61 -2.38
C SER A 197 10.20 -7.76 -3.02
N THR A 198 10.46 -8.94 -3.61
CA THR A 198 11.66 -9.18 -4.43
C THR A 198 11.42 -8.98 -5.92
N LYS A 199 10.18 -8.74 -6.34
CA LYS A 199 9.82 -8.55 -7.76
C LYS A 199 9.09 -7.23 -8.04
N LEU A 200 8.42 -6.67 -7.05
CA LEU A 200 7.69 -5.42 -7.22
C LEU A 200 8.50 -4.24 -6.68
N THR A 201 8.31 -3.08 -7.29
CA THR A 201 9.01 -1.83 -6.95
C THR A 201 8.00 -0.71 -6.69
N GLN A 202 8.42 0.27 -5.89
CA GLN A 202 7.69 1.53 -5.65
C GLN A 202 8.20 2.68 -6.53
N ASN A 203 9.29 2.43 -7.26
CA ASN A 203 9.96 3.39 -8.11
C ASN A 203 9.65 3.09 -9.58
N VAL A 204 9.13 4.09 -10.29
CA VAL A 204 8.70 4.00 -11.69
C VAL A 204 9.90 3.76 -12.63
N ASP A 205 11.05 4.39 -12.35
CA ASP A 205 12.24 4.24 -13.19
C ASP A 205 12.84 2.83 -13.04
N LEU A 206 12.85 2.28 -11.83
CA LEU A 206 13.22 0.87 -11.59
C LEU A 206 12.25 -0.10 -12.28
N LEU A 207 10.94 0.23 -12.33
CA LEU A 207 9.96 -0.58 -13.06
C LEU A 207 10.20 -0.54 -14.57
N GLY A 208 10.53 0.64 -15.10
CA GLY A 208 10.94 0.82 -16.49
C GLY A 208 12.15 -0.03 -16.84
N LEU A 209 13.16 -0.07 -15.96
CA LEU A 209 14.31 -0.95 -16.12
C LEU A 209 13.94 -2.43 -16.01
N LEU A 210 13.05 -2.83 -15.11
CA LEU A 210 12.58 -4.23 -15.04
C LEU A 210 11.89 -4.67 -16.34
N ASN A 211 11.17 -3.75 -16.98
CA ASN A 211 10.43 -3.97 -18.21
C ASN A 211 11.15 -3.48 -19.48
N TRP A 212 12.46 -3.24 -19.43
CA TRP A 212 13.23 -2.61 -20.51
C TRP A 212 13.15 -3.33 -21.85
N ARG A 213 12.98 -4.66 -21.84
CA ARG A 213 12.82 -5.45 -23.08
C ARG A 213 11.51 -5.14 -23.81
N SER A 214 10.48 -4.74 -23.07
CA SER A 214 9.19 -4.34 -23.63
C SER A 214 9.14 -2.85 -23.98
N ASN A 215 9.94 -2.01 -23.31
CA ASN A 215 10.00 -0.56 -23.48
C ASN A 215 11.42 -0.08 -23.83
N SER A 216 11.97 -0.57 -24.95
CA SER A 216 13.37 -0.30 -25.34
C SER A 216 13.61 1.13 -25.84
N GLN A 217 12.56 1.88 -26.20
CA GLN A 217 12.66 3.21 -26.81
C GLN A 217 13.02 4.31 -25.80
N ASP A 218 12.73 4.11 -24.51
CA ASP A 218 12.94 5.12 -23.45
C ASP A 218 14.13 4.77 -22.53
N LEU A 219 14.92 3.76 -22.88
CA LEU A 219 15.94 3.19 -22.00
C LEU A 219 17.02 4.22 -21.60
N ASP A 220 17.48 5.05 -22.54
CA ASP A 220 18.50 6.07 -22.26
C ASP A 220 18.02 7.10 -21.23
N GLN A 221 16.75 7.52 -21.31
CA GLN A 221 16.16 8.46 -20.35
C GLN A 221 15.92 7.80 -18.98
N ILE A 222 15.51 6.53 -18.97
CA ILE A 222 15.34 5.75 -17.73
C ILE A 222 16.69 5.60 -17.02
N LEU A 223 17.75 5.30 -17.77
CA LEU A 223 19.11 5.16 -17.22
C LEU A 223 19.66 6.49 -16.67
N GLN A 224 19.39 7.61 -17.33
CA GLN A 224 19.78 8.93 -16.82
C GLN A 224 19.10 9.25 -15.48
N ARG A 225 17.79 8.98 -15.36
CA ARG A 225 17.05 9.18 -14.09
C ARG A 225 17.50 8.21 -13.00
N LEU A 226 17.86 6.98 -13.37
CA LEU A 226 18.39 5.98 -12.44
C LEU A 226 19.71 6.39 -11.78
N MET A 227 20.52 7.23 -12.42
CA MET A 227 21.73 7.76 -11.80
C MET A 227 21.45 8.67 -10.59
N GLU A 228 20.22 9.18 -10.45
CA GLU A 228 19.80 10.01 -9.33
C GLU A 228 19.15 9.22 -8.19
N VAL A 229 18.85 7.93 -8.40
CA VAL A 229 18.20 7.07 -7.41
C VAL A 229 19.22 6.61 -6.35
N GLU A 230 18.80 6.56 -5.08
CA GLU A 230 19.66 6.08 -4.00
C GLU A 230 20.15 4.64 -4.23
N GLY A 231 21.47 4.44 -4.09
CA GLY A 231 22.12 3.16 -4.41
C GLY A 231 21.56 1.95 -3.65
N GLY A 232 20.95 2.14 -2.48
CA GLY A 232 20.31 1.08 -1.70
C GLY A 232 19.12 0.41 -2.40
N GLU A 233 18.32 1.17 -3.16
CA GLU A 233 17.20 0.62 -3.94
C GLU A 233 17.71 -0.12 -5.19
N ILE A 234 18.74 0.43 -5.83
CA ILE A 234 19.37 -0.14 -7.02
C ILE A 234 19.96 -1.53 -6.71
N VAL A 235 20.68 -1.67 -5.59
CA VAL A 235 21.30 -2.96 -5.19
C VAL A 235 20.25 -4.04 -4.91
N LYS A 236 19.11 -3.69 -4.30
CA LYS A 236 18.01 -4.65 -4.07
C LYS A 236 17.46 -5.23 -5.39
N VAL A 237 17.27 -4.38 -6.40
CA VAL A 237 16.75 -4.80 -7.71
C VAL A 237 17.80 -5.56 -8.51
N ILE A 238 19.05 -5.08 -8.53
CA ILE A 238 20.16 -5.74 -9.23
C ILE A 238 20.43 -7.13 -8.65
N SER A 239 20.45 -7.26 -7.33
CA SER A 239 20.65 -8.56 -6.67
C SER A 239 19.59 -9.56 -7.11
N CYS A 240 18.34 -9.13 -7.29
CA CYS A 240 17.25 -10.00 -7.77
C CYS A 240 17.36 -10.30 -9.28
N MET A 241 17.84 -9.36 -10.11
CA MET A 241 18.03 -9.57 -11.55
C MET A 241 19.19 -10.52 -11.87
N CYS A 242 20.35 -10.34 -11.23
CA CYS A 242 21.55 -11.14 -11.47
C CYS A 242 21.36 -12.62 -11.10
N LEU A 243 20.49 -12.93 -10.13
CA LEU A 243 20.19 -14.30 -9.72
C LEU A 243 19.28 -15.05 -10.71
N ASN A 244 18.51 -14.35 -11.54
CA ASN A 244 17.42 -14.97 -12.31
C ASN A 244 17.70 -15.16 -13.81
N LYS A 245 18.75 -14.53 -14.37
CA LYS A 245 19.14 -14.75 -15.78
C LYS A 245 20.65 -14.68 -15.99
N ASN A 246 21.21 -15.70 -16.65
CA ASN A 246 22.55 -15.77 -17.24
C ASN A 246 22.78 -14.68 -18.30
N SER A 247 22.80 -13.41 -17.91
CA SER A 247 23.10 -12.30 -18.80
C SER A 247 24.27 -11.51 -18.24
N LEU A 248 25.46 -11.84 -18.73
CA LEU A 248 26.70 -11.09 -18.48
C LEU A 248 26.54 -9.59 -18.73
N LEU A 249 25.66 -9.19 -19.66
CA LEU A 249 25.37 -7.79 -19.97
C LEU A 249 24.66 -7.07 -18.80
N LEU A 250 23.75 -7.75 -18.10
CA LEU A 250 23.08 -7.20 -16.92
C LEU A 250 24.02 -7.12 -15.71
N CYS A 251 24.89 -8.12 -15.52
CA CYS A 251 25.96 -8.02 -14.52
C CYS A 251 26.94 -6.88 -14.84
N TRP A 252 27.24 -6.63 -16.12
CA TRP A 252 28.14 -5.56 -16.54
C TRP A 252 27.48 -4.18 -16.37
N MET A 253 26.22 -4.00 -16.78
CA MET A 253 25.47 -2.76 -16.52
C MET A 253 25.29 -2.51 -15.02
N ALA A 254 25.01 -3.55 -14.25
CA ALA A 254 24.93 -3.48 -12.79
C ALA A 254 26.27 -3.07 -12.16
N PHE A 255 27.38 -3.64 -12.62
CA PHE A 255 28.72 -3.29 -12.15
C PHE A 255 29.06 -1.85 -12.52
N VAL A 256 28.75 -1.40 -13.74
CA VAL A 256 28.99 -0.02 -14.18
C VAL A 256 28.12 0.98 -13.40
N LEU A 257 26.84 0.67 -13.16
CA LEU A 257 25.94 1.55 -12.40
C LEU A 257 26.30 1.62 -10.92
N THR A 258 26.59 0.47 -10.28
CA THR A 258 27.04 0.45 -8.88
C THR A 258 28.40 1.13 -8.72
N PHE A 259 29.34 0.93 -9.64
CA PHE A 259 30.65 1.59 -9.61
C PHE A 259 30.50 3.11 -9.85
N SER A 260 29.66 3.53 -10.80
CA SER A 260 29.38 4.95 -11.05
C SER A 260 28.70 5.63 -9.86
N CYS A 261 27.70 5.01 -9.24
CA CYS A 261 27.06 5.49 -8.01
C CYS A 261 28.04 5.52 -6.83
N PHE A 262 28.93 4.53 -6.71
CA PHE A 262 29.96 4.52 -5.68
C PHE A 262 30.95 5.67 -5.89
N VAL A 263 31.39 5.91 -7.12
CA VAL A 263 32.30 7.01 -7.46
C VAL A 263 31.65 8.38 -7.26
N THR A 264 30.38 8.57 -7.62
CA THR A 264 29.66 9.83 -7.40
C THR A 264 29.33 10.09 -5.93
N SER A 265 28.95 9.05 -5.17
CA SER A 265 28.74 9.14 -3.73
C SER A 265 30.05 9.41 -2.97
N PHE A 266 31.14 8.74 -3.37
CA PHE A 266 32.46 8.97 -2.79
C PHE A 266 32.98 10.38 -3.11
N SER A 267 32.75 10.88 -4.32
CA SER A 267 33.10 12.25 -4.74
C SER A 267 32.31 13.33 -3.98
N ARG A 268 31.00 13.12 -3.73
CA ARG A 268 30.19 14.02 -2.88
C ARG A 268 30.60 13.98 -1.41
N THR A 269 31.03 12.83 -0.91
CA THR A 269 31.51 12.69 0.47
C THR A 269 32.87 13.37 0.62
N LEU A 270 33.76 13.25 -0.37
CA LEU A 270 35.03 13.97 -0.42
C LEU A 270 34.85 15.48 -0.55
N SER A 271 33.87 15.95 -1.34
CA SER A 271 33.61 17.38 -1.49
C SER A 271 33.05 18.01 -0.21
N MET A 272 32.23 17.30 0.56
CA MET A 272 31.79 17.75 1.90
C MET A 272 32.95 17.79 2.91
N LEU A 273 33.88 16.83 2.85
CA LEU A 273 35.09 16.82 3.70
C LEU A 273 36.08 17.94 3.34
N CYS A 274 36.18 18.32 2.06
CA CYS A 274 36.99 19.47 1.62
C CYS A 274 36.32 20.84 1.86
N SER A 275 35.02 20.90 2.16
CA SER A 275 34.29 22.15 2.41
C SER A 275 34.28 22.58 3.89
N THR A 276 34.92 21.81 4.77
CA THR A 276 35.00 22.05 6.22
C THR A 276 36.42 22.37 6.70
N SER A 277 37.32 22.74 5.79
CA SER A 277 38.65 23.28 6.08
C SER A 277 38.75 24.77 5.75
#